data_AF-A0AA97A7L9-F1
#
_entry.id   AF-A0AA97A7L9-F1
#
_cell.length_a   1.000
_cell.length_b   1.000
_cell.length_c   1.000
_cell.angle_alpha   90.00
_cell.angle_beta   90.00
_cell.angle_gamma   90.00
#
_symmetry.space_group_name_H-M   'P 1'
#
loop_
_entity.id
_entity.type
_entity.pdbx_description
1 polymer ?
#
loop_
_entity_poly.entity_id
_entity_poly.type
_entity_poly.pdbx_seq_one_letter_code
_entity_poly.pdbx_strand_id
1 'polypeptide(L)'
;MVILDLEVFTRKIDSVIRRYRTVYDLLEFLAIAFVILLIAVFFNLGDIFKLISWTEPYVGLSPDIPFFTVNYETIFLFFIVCLVSLLILELTEKNVKRIYKLFKREPPKRQKSQDLVEDTYPELKDRLKTAYDNRNSDNFIAVELTSSVSSDIEGVSSSDLIDKKRIAYSLSTIVVSVLFLAAIFFTGFTAPVSPGDIWDKFPNGSITQPPITDENTSTNNSSSIPTEAPPISNSPGVDIDITLPPGAGMGPGDMLEGTENNFTPSTPYPPESLSSQHFYDSLPAGYEDVIKDYFKKLAENG
;
A
#
# COMPACT_ATOMS: atom_id res chain seq x y z
N MET A 1 -17.34 -24.14 52.28
CA MET A 1 -18.04 -23.98 50.99
C MET A 1 -17.67 -22.64 50.34
N VAL A 2 -17.77 -21.52 51.08
CA VAL A 2 -17.43 -20.15 50.65
C VAL A 2 -16.04 -19.94 50.01
N ILE A 3 -14.99 -20.61 50.48
CA ILE A 3 -13.62 -20.44 49.95
C ILE A 3 -13.52 -20.88 48.47
N LEU A 4 -14.30 -21.88 48.07
CA LEU A 4 -14.31 -22.39 46.68
C LEU A 4 -14.99 -21.38 45.74
N ASP A 5 -15.99 -20.64 46.22
CA ASP A 5 -16.76 -19.70 45.40
C ASP A 5 -15.93 -18.49 44.97
N LEU A 6 -15.08 -17.96 45.85
CA LEU A 6 -14.22 -16.80 45.54
C LEU A 6 -13.14 -17.13 44.51
N GLU A 7 -12.51 -18.31 44.62
CA GLU A 7 -11.49 -18.76 43.67
C GLU A 7 -12.09 -19.09 42.29
N VAL A 8 -13.26 -19.75 42.28
CA VAL A 8 -13.98 -20.03 41.03
C VAL A 8 -14.42 -18.73 40.36
N PHE A 9 -14.91 -17.76 41.13
CA PHE A 9 -15.29 -16.44 40.61
C PHE A 9 -14.11 -15.68 39.99
N THR A 10 -13.00 -15.55 40.73
CA THR A 10 -11.81 -14.84 40.23
C THR A 10 -11.24 -15.49 38.97
N ARG A 11 -11.15 -16.84 38.93
CA ARG A 11 -10.75 -17.56 37.70
C ARG A 11 -11.72 -17.35 36.55
N LYS A 12 -13.03 -17.31 36.83
CA LYS A 12 -14.06 -17.04 35.82
C LYS A 12 -13.90 -15.64 35.23
N ILE A 13 -13.74 -14.63 36.07
CA ILE A 13 -13.50 -13.24 35.63
C ILE A 13 -12.20 -13.14 34.84
N ASP A 14 -11.11 -13.74 35.31
CA ASP A 14 -9.82 -13.76 34.58
C ASP A 14 -9.98 -14.35 33.17
N SER A 15 -10.74 -15.45 33.04
CA SER A 15 -11.02 -16.08 31.75
C SER A 15 -11.83 -15.16 30.84
N VAL A 16 -12.85 -14.52 31.38
CA VAL A 16 -13.74 -13.61 30.65
C VAL A 16 -12.98 -12.36 30.18
N ILE A 17 -12.20 -11.73 31.06
CA ILE A 17 -11.35 -10.57 30.72
C ILE A 17 -10.32 -10.96 29.65
N ARG A 18 -9.70 -12.14 29.75
CA ARG A 18 -8.75 -12.61 28.73
C ARG A 18 -9.41 -12.75 27.36
N ARG A 19 -10.61 -13.34 27.29
CA ARG A 19 -11.37 -13.46 26.04
C ARG A 19 -11.72 -12.09 25.47
N TYR A 20 -12.23 -11.18 26.29
CA TYR A 20 -12.54 -9.83 25.83
C TYR A 20 -11.31 -9.08 25.35
N ARG A 21 -10.16 -9.24 26.00
CA ARG A 21 -8.90 -8.68 25.55
C ARG A 21 -8.54 -9.14 24.15
N THR A 22 -8.63 -10.45 23.88
CA THR A 22 -8.41 -10.99 22.54
C THR A 22 -9.38 -10.40 21.52
N VAL A 23 -10.64 -10.18 21.89
CA VAL A 23 -11.63 -9.51 21.02
C VAL A 23 -11.23 -8.06 20.75
N TYR A 24 -10.77 -7.30 21.75
CA TYR A 24 -10.28 -5.93 21.56
C TYR A 24 -9.08 -5.89 20.61
N ASP A 25 -8.09 -6.74 20.84
CA ASP A 25 -6.87 -6.79 20.04
C ASP A 25 -7.19 -7.18 18.58
N LEU A 26 -8.16 -8.09 18.37
CA LEU A 26 -8.66 -8.46 17.05
C LEU A 26 -9.41 -7.31 16.37
N LEU A 27 -10.28 -6.61 17.11
CA LEU A 27 -11.07 -5.51 16.56
C LEU A 27 -10.20 -4.31 16.18
N GLU A 28 -9.16 -4.03 16.98
CA GLU A 28 -8.15 -3.01 16.68
C GLU A 28 -7.29 -3.41 15.47
N PHE A 29 -6.85 -4.67 15.40
CA PHE A 29 -6.18 -5.21 14.22
C PHE A 29 -7.03 -5.04 12.95
N LEU A 30 -8.31 -5.40 13.03
CA LEU A 30 -9.23 -5.30 11.90
C LEU A 30 -9.45 -3.84 11.48
N ALA A 31 -9.60 -2.93 12.44
CA ALA A 31 -9.72 -1.49 12.16
C ALA A 31 -8.49 -0.95 11.43
N ILE A 32 -7.28 -1.28 11.92
CA ILE A 32 -6.02 -0.88 11.29
C ILE A 32 -5.92 -1.47 9.87
N ALA A 33 -6.25 -2.76 9.70
CA ALA A 33 -6.22 -3.43 8.41
C ALA A 33 -7.15 -2.76 7.39
N PHE A 34 -8.38 -2.42 7.77
CA PHE A 34 -9.30 -1.72 6.86
C PHE A 34 -8.84 -0.31 6.51
N VAL A 35 -8.26 0.43 7.46
CA VAL A 35 -7.72 1.77 7.18
C VAL A 35 -6.54 1.70 6.21
N ILE A 36 -5.61 0.76 6.42
CA ILE A 36 -4.46 0.58 5.52
C ILE A 36 -4.92 0.07 4.16
N LEU A 37 -5.89 -0.85 4.11
CA LEU A 37 -6.49 -1.32 2.86
C LEU A 37 -7.13 -0.17 2.10
N LEU A 38 -7.86 0.71 2.79
CA LEU A 38 -8.46 1.90 2.20
C LEU A 38 -7.41 2.81 1.58
N ILE A 39 -6.33 3.11 2.32
CA ILE A 39 -5.20 3.89 1.80
C ILE A 39 -4.59 3.20 0.59
N ALA A 40 -4.36 1.89 0.67
CA ALA A 40 -3.71 1.12 -0.37
C ALA A 40 -4.53 1.08 -1.67
N VAL A 41 -5.84 0.90 -1.56
CA VAL A 41 -6.77 0.94 -2.71
C VAL A 41 -6.88 2.37 -3.24
N PHE A 42 -6.98 3.38 -2.37
CA PHE A 42 -7.09 4.78 -2.77
C PHE A 42 -5.90 5.25 -3.61
N PHE A 43 -4.68 4.81 -3.27
CA PHE A 43 -3.44 5.13 -4.00
C PHE A 43 -3.07 4.12 -5.11
N ASN A 44 -3.96 3.18 -5.45
CA ASN A 44 -3.66 2.13 -6.44
C ASN A 44 -2.33 1.40 -6.18
N LEU A 45 -2.03 1.08 -4.91
CA LEU A 45 -0.78 0.39 -4.55
C LEU A 45 -0.66 -1.01 -5.19
N GLY A 46 -1.73 -1.54 -5.78
CA GLY A 46 -1.69 -2.76 -6.59
C GLY A 46 -0.73 -2.65 -7.79
N ASP A 47 -0.50 -1.45 -8.33
CA ASP A 47 0.43 -1.26 -9.45
C ASP A 47 1.88 -1.57 -9.08
N ILE A 48 2.23 -1.58 -7.79
CA ILE A 48 3.56 -1.99 -7.32
C ILE A 48 3.87 -3.44 -7.73
N PHE A 49 2.86 -4.30 -7.86
CA PHE A 49 3.07 -5.69 -8.29
C PHE A 49 3.49 -5.83 -9.75
N LYS A 50 3.23 -4.81 -10.59
CA LYS A 50 3.75 -4.74 -11.96
C LYS A 50 5.26 -4.51 -11.99
N LEU A 51 5.80 -3.84 -10.97
CA LEU A 51 7.22 -3.52 -10.88
C LEU A 51 8.07 -4.72 -10.42
N ILE A 52 7.46 -5.72 -9.79
CA ILE A 52 8.17 -6.87 -9.22
C ILE A 52 8.11 -8.04 -10.21
N SER A 53 9.27 -8.45 -10.74
CA SER A 53 9.35 -9.49 -11.80
C SER A 53 8.75 -10.85 -11.43
N TRP A 54 8.65 -11.19 -10.14
CA TRP A 54 8.05 -12.46 -9.71
C TRP A 54 6.51 -12.47 -9.75
N THR A 55 5.87 -11.29 -9.78
CA THR A 55 4.41 -11.11 -9.74
C THR A 55 3.84 -10.73 -11.08
N GLU A 56 4.66 -10.19 -11.98
CA GLU A 56 4.30 -9.82 -13.36
C GLU A 56 3.46 -10.89 -14.09
N PRO A 57 3.77 -12.21 -14.02
CA PRO A 57 2.96 -13.24 -14.70
C PRO A 57 1.54 -13.39 -14.16
N TYR A 58 1.26 -12.86 -12.96
CA TYR A 58 -0.01 -12.99 -12.25
C TYR A 58 -0.82 -11.70 -12.24
N VAL A 59 -0.22 -10.57 -12.61
CA VAL A 59 -0.88 -9.25 -12.72
C VAL A 59 -1.99 -9.34 -13.79
N GLY A 60 -3.15 -8.76 -13.50
CA GLY A 60 -4.32 -8.78 -14.39
C GLY A 60 -5.04 -10.13 -14.52
N LEU A 61 -4.47 -11.22 -14.00
CA LEU A 61 -5.15 -12.50 -13.94
C LEU A 61 -6.09 -12.56 -12.73
N SER A 62 -7.22 -13.24 -12.92
CA SER A 62 -8.13 -13.62 -11.86
C SER A 62 -8.02 -15.12 -11.62
N PRO A 63 -7.89 -15.59 -10.37
CA PRO A 63 -8.00 -17.00 -10.08
C PRO A 63 -9.42 -17.47 -10.42
N ASP A 64 -9.54 -18.66 -10.98
CA ASP A 64 -10.83 -19.28 -11.28
C ASP A 64 -11.46 -19.80 -9.98
N ILE A 65 -11.98 -18.85 -9.19
CA ILE A 65 -12.70 -19.12 -7.95
C ILE A 65 -14.19 -18.94 -8.26
N PRO A 66 -15.03 -19.95 -8.00
CA PRO A 66 -16.46 -19.82 -8.23
C PRO A 66 -17.01 -18.65 -7.42
N PHE A 67 -17.81 -17.80 -8.08
CA PHE A 67 -18.52 -16.63 -7.52
C PHE A 67 -17.68 -15.37 -7.21
N PHE A 68 -16.36 -15.37 -7.42
CA PHE A 68 -15.51 -14.20 -7.13
C PHE A 68 -14.53 -13.88 -8.27
N THR A 69 -14.66 -12.68 -8.84
CA THR A 69 -13.69 -12.12 -9.80
C THR A 69 -12.79 -11.13 -9.06
N VAL A 70 -11.72 -11.63 -8.44
CA VAL A 70 -10.76 -10.80 -7.68
C VAL A 70 -9.38 -10.99 -8.30
N ASN A 71 -8.73 -9.90 -8.72
CA ASN A 71 -7.39 -9.97 -9.30
C ASN A 71 -6.36 -10.46 -8.27
N TYR A 72 -5.31 -11.16 -8.74
CA TYR A 72 -4.20 -11.57 -7.87
C TYR A 72 -3.55 -10.39 -7.14
N GLU A 73 -3.49 -9.20 -7.75
CA GLU A 73 -2.98 -7.97 -7.13
C GLU A 73 -3.71 -7.65 -5.82
N THR A 74 -5.04 -7.75 -5.82
CA THR A 74 -5.87 -7.47 -4.64
C THR A 74 -5.64 -8.51 -3.54
N ILE A 75 -5.41 -9.76 -3.92
CA ILE A 75 -5.09 -10.84 -2.99
C ILE A 75 -3.72 -10.60 -2.35
N PHE A 76 -2.69 -10.31 -3.15
CA PHE A 76 -1.35 -10.00 -2.63
C PHE A 76 -1.36 -8.75 -1.74
N LEU A 77 -2.08 -7.71 -2.16
CA LEU A 77 -2.26 -6.49 -1.38
C LEU A 77 -2.91 -6.78 -0.03
N PHE A 78 -3.96 -7.61 0.01
CA PHE A 78 -4.60 -8.02 1.26
C PHE A 78 -3.62 -8.72 2.21
N PHE A 79 -2.80 -9.66 1.71
CA PHE A 79 -1.78 -10.32 2.52
C PHE A 79 -0.74 -9.34 3.09
N ILE A 80 -0.25 -8.42 2.26
CA ILE A 80 0.70 -7.38 2.70
C ILE A 80 0.05 -6.48 3.76
N VAL A 81 -1.18 -6.04 3.53
CA VAL A 81 -1.92 -5.23 4.50
C VAL A 81 -2.05 -5.97 5.83
N CYS A 82 -2.45 -7.25 5.83
CA CYS A 82 -2.51 -8.04 7.05
C CYS A 82 -1.15 -8.14 7.77
N LEU A 83 -0.06 -8.38 7.05
CA LEU A 83 1.28 -8.43 7.64
C LEU A 83 1.70 -7.08 8.24
N VAL A 84 1.47 -5.98 7.51
CA VAL A 84 1.78 -4.63 7.98
C VAL A 84 0.92 -4.26 9.18
N SER A 85 -0.37 -4.62 9.20
CA SER A 85 -1.25 -4.42 10.36
C SER A 85 -0.79 -5.20 11.58
N LEU A 86 -0.34 -6.45 11.42
CA LEU A 86 0.26 -7.23 12.52
C LEU A 86 1.54 -6.55 13.04
N LEU A 87 2.39 -6.08 12.13
CA LEU A 87 3.64 -5.39 12.46
C LEU A 87 3.36 -4.08 13.21
N ILE A 88 2.38 -3.29 12.76
CA ILE A 88 1.95 -2.07 13.44
C ILE A 88 1.40 -2.40 14.83
N LEU A 89 0.55 -3.42 14.97
CA LEU A 89 0.01 -3.82 16.27
C LEU A 89 1.14 -4.18 17.26
N GLU A 90 2.10 -4.98 16.80
CA GLU A 90 3.27 -5.36 17.59
C GLU A 90 4.16 -4.16 17.93
N LEU A 91 4.34 -3.24 16.98
CA LEU A 91 5.03 -1.97 17.21
C LEU A 91 4.30 -1.11 18.22
N THR A 92 2.98 -0.95 18.16
CA THR A 92 2.21 -0.19 19.15
C THR A 92 2.38 -0.79 20.54
N GLU A 93 2.28 -2.12 20.71
CA GLU A 93 2.51 -2.74 22.01
C GLU A 93 3.93 -2.50 22.55
N LYS A 94 4.95 -2.66 21.69
CA LYS A 94 6.36 -2.46 22.06
C LYS A 94 6.66 -0.98 22.32
N ASN A 95 6.10 -0.08 21.52
CA ASN A 95 6.31 1.36 21.59
C ASN A 95 5.60 1.96 22.80
N VAL A 96 4.38 1.52 23.14
CA VAL A 96 3.72 1.89 24.40
C VAL A 96 4.61 1.49 25.59
N LYS A 97 5.12 0.25 25.63
CA LYS A 97 6.04 -0.17 26.71
C LYS A 97 7.33 0.67 26.76
N ARG A 98 7.90 1.02 25.61
CA ARG A 98 9.10 1.88 25.51
C ARG A 98 8.81 3.31 25.98
N ILE A 99 7.72 3.93 25.54
CA ILE A 99 7.30 5.29 25.90
C ILE A 99 7.11 5.38 27.42
N TYR A 100 6.39 4.44 28.03
CA TYR A 100 6.20 4.46 29.49
C TYR A 100 7.51 4.28 30.26
N LYS A 101 8.41 3.41 29.76
CA LYS A 101 9.77 3.26 30.32
C LYS A 101 10.57 4.57 30.24
N LEU A 102 10.43 5.34 29.14
CA LEU A 102 11.07 6.64 28.97
C LEU A 102 10.50 7.69 29.94
N PHE A 103 9.19 7.68 30.19
CA PHE A 103 8.54 8.59 31.13
C PHE A 103 8.75 8.21 32.61
N LYS A 104 9.59 7.20 32.93
CA LYS A 104 9.75 6.62 34.30
C LYS A 104 8.41 6.30 34.97
N ARG A 105 7.38 6.07 34.16
CA ARG A 105 6.07 5.62 34.63
C ARG A 105 6.07 4.11 34.51
N GLU A 106 5.49 3.43 35.50
CA GLU A 106 5.25 2.00 35.32
C GLU A 106 4.39 1.85 34.05
N PRO A 107 4.78 0.97 33.10
CA PRO A 107 3.89 0.65 32.01
C PRO A 107 2.57 0.20 32.63
N PRO A 108 1.40 0.47 32.01
CA PRO A 108 0.15 -0.06 32.52
C PRO A 108 0.30 -1.57 32.63
N LYS A 109 0.56 -2.06 33.85
CA LYS A 109 0.56 -3.48 34.15
C LYS A 109 -0.84 -3.92 33.77
N ARG A 110 -0.94 -5.09 33.14
CA ARG A 110 -2.24 -5.69 32.86
C ARG A 110 -2.99 -5.66 34.20
N GLN A 111 -4.01 -4.80 34.32
CA GLN A 111 -4.79 -4.68 35.54
C GLN A 111 -5.20 -6.11 35.88
N LYS A 112 -4.91 -6.53 37.12
CA LYS A 112 -5.40 -7.84 37.54
C LYS A 112 -6.92 -7.76 37.49
N SER A 113 -7.57 -8.88 37.21
CA SER A 113 -9.04 -8.97 37.23
C SER A 113 -9.66 -8.34 38.46
N GLN A 114 -8.99 -8.51 39.60
CA GLN A 114 -9.34 -7.94 40.90
C GLN A 114 -9.34 -6.40 40.86
N ASP A 115 -8.28 -5.79 40.34
CA ASP A 115 -8.16 -4.32 40.24
C ASP A 115 -9.27 -3.74 39.34
N LEU A 116 -9.60 -4.41 38.23
CA LEU A 116 -10.66 -3.97 37.31
C LEU A 116 -12.06 -4.05 37.94
N VAL A 117 -12.31 -5.10 38.74
CA VAL A 117 -13.57 -5.26 39.48
C VAL A 117 -13.68 -4.21 40.58
N GLU A 118 -12.59 -3.94 41.31
CA GLU A 118 -12.55 -2.92 42.36
C GLU A 118 -12.70 -1.49 41.82
N ASP A 119 -12.16 -1.19 40.63
CA ASP A 119 -12.35 0.09 39.95
C ASP A 119 -13.81 0.31 39.51
N THR A 120 -14.51 -0.78 39.13
CA THR A 120 -15.89 -0.71 38.64
C THR A 120 -16.91 -0.71 39.78
N TYR A 121 -16.63 -1.44 40.87
CA TYR A 121 -17.51 -1.58 42.03
C TYR A 121 -16.82 -1.05 43.30
N PRO A 122 -17.12 0.19 43.73
CA PRO A 122 -16.45 0.82 44.87
C PRO A 122 -16.69 0.08 46.20
N GLU A 123 -17.78 -0.68 46.30
CA GLU A 123 -18.14 -1.48 47.49
C GLU A 123 -17.18 -2.66 47.74
N LEU A 124 -16.50 -3.11 46.69
CA LEU A 124 -15.54 -4.22 46.72
C LEU A 124 -14.09 -3.75 46.82
N LYS A 125 -13.85 -2.43 46.70
CA LYS A 125 -12.51 -1.84 46.71
C LYS A 125 -11.75 -2.20 47.97
N ASP A 126 -10.51 -2.67 47.82
CA ASP A 126 -9.63 -3.20 48.86
C ASP A 126 -10.14 -4.46 49.58
N ARG A 127 -11.46 -4.67 49.69
CA ARG A 127 -12.10 -5.85 50.31
C ARG A 127 -11.91 -7.11 49.49
N LEU A 128 -12.07 -7.04 48.17
CA LEU A 128 -11.92 -8.19 47.27
C LEU A 128 -10.49 -8.73 47.29
N LYS A 129 -9.51 -7.86 47.14
CA LYS A 129 -8.09 -8.20 47.24
C LYS A 129 -7.72 -8.74 48.63
N THR A 130 -8.18 -8.08 49.70
CA THR A 130 -7.89 -8.52 51.08
C THR A 130 -8.51 -9.89 51.37
N ALA A 131 -9.75 -10.14 50.94
CA ALA A 131 -10.42 -11.44 51.06
C ALA A 131 -9.68 -12.53 50.26
N TYR A 132 -9.20 -12.19 49.06
CA TYR A 132 -8.45 -13.13 48.22
C TYR A 132 -7.07 -13.49 48.80
N ASP A 133 -6.35 -12.50 49.35
CA ASP A 133 -5.04 -12.71 49.97
C ASP A 133 -5.15 -13.52 51.28
N ASN A 134 -6.23 -13.34 52.04
CA ASN A 134 -6.49 -14.03 53.30
C ASN A 134 -7.38 -15.27 53.17
N ARG A 135 -7.60 -15.79 51.95
CA ARG A 135 -8.51 -16.91 51.66
C ARG A 135 -8.20 -18.23 52.38
N ASN A 136 -6.94 -18.41 52.78
CA ASN A 136 -6.47 -19.60 53.50
C ASN A 136 -6.26 -19.35 55.00
N SER A 137 -6.69 -18.19 55.51
CA SER A 137 -6.55 -17.89 56.93
C SER A 137 -7.80 -18.34 57.69
N ASP A 138 -7.58 -19.05 58.80
CA ASP A 138 -8.65 -19.55 59.67
C ASP A 138 -9.14 -18.50 60.69
N ASN A 139 -8.78 -17.22 60.48
CA ASN A 139 -9.19 -16.13 61.36
C ASN A 139 -10.68 -15.84 61.17
N PHE A 140 -11.45 -15.74 62.26
CA PHE A 140 -12.89 -15.44 62.23
C PHE A 140 -13.20 -14.20 61.37
N ILE A 141 -12.42 -13.13 61.51
CA ILE A 141 -12.56 -11.89 60.74
C ILE A 141 -12.37 -12.12 59.23
N ALA A 142 -11.42 -12.98 58.84
CA ALA A 142 -11.18 -13.30 57.44
C ALA A 142 -12.28 -14.20 56.85
N VAL A 143 -12.84 -15.11 57.65
CA VAL A 143 -13.99 -15.94 57.26
C VAL A 143 -15.25 -15.07 57.06
N GLU A 144 -15.50 -14.12 57.97
CA GLU A 144 -16.61 -13.17 57.83
C GLU A 144 -16.43 -12.25 56.61
N LEU A 145 -15.21 -11.73 56.40
CA LEU A 145 -14.88 -10.90 55.25
C LEU A 145 -15.08 -11.66 53.93
N THR A 146 -14.59 -12.90 53.83
CA THR A 146 -14.74 -13.72 52.62
C THR A 146 -16.20 -14.07 52.35
N SER A 147 -17.00 -14.35 53.39
CA SER A 147 -18.44 -14.60 53.23
C SER A 147 -19.20 -13.37 52.77
N SER A 148 -18.90 -12.19 53.33
CA SER A 148 -19.54 -10.93 52.93
C SER A 148 -19.16 -10.56 51.49
N VAL A 149 -17.87 -10.65 51.15
CA VAL A 149 -17.39 -10.38 49.78
C VAL A 149 -17.95 -11.36 48.77
N SER A 150 -18.13 -12.64 49.13
CA SER A 150 -18.76 -13.62 48.24
C SER A 150 -20.20 -13.26 47.88
N SER A 151 -20.97 -12.69 48.82
CA SER A 151 -22.33 -12.21 48.56
C SER A 151 -22.34 -10.97 47.67
N ASP A 152 -21.42 -10.03 47.94
CA ASP A 152 -21.31 -8.78 47.16
C ASP A 152 -20.88 -9.05 45.70
N ILE A 153 -20.11 -10.12 45.49
CA ILE A 153 -19.61 -10.59 44.20
C ILE A 153 -20.73 -11.14 43.28
N GLU A 154 -21.80 -11.73 43.83
CA GLU A 154 -22.89 -12.29 43.01
C GLU A 154 -23.61 -11.22 42.18
N GLY A 155 -23.58 -9.96 42.63
CA GLY A 155 -24.12 -8.81 41.90
C GLY A 155 -23.23 -8.28 40.77
N VAL A 156 -21.99 -8.77 40.64
CA VAL A 156 -21.02 -8.25 39.66
C VAL A 156 -21.30 -8.80 38.27
N SER A 157 -21.69 -7.92 37.35
CA SER A 157 -21.91 -8.26 35.95
C SER A 157 -20.58 -8.20 35.19
N SER A 158 -20.25 -9.27 34.45
CA SER A 158 -19.06 -9.27 33.59
C SER A 158 -19.17 -8.31 32.41
N SER A 159 -20.37 -7.77 32.12
CA SER A 159 -20.58 -6.81 31.04
C SER A 159 -20.18 -5.38 31.43
N ASP A 160 -20.16 -5.05 32.71
CA ASP A 160 -19.84 -3.70 33.18
C ASP A 160 -18.34 -3.47 33.25
N LEU A 161 -17.57 -4.55 33.34
CA LEU A 161 -16.11 -4.56 33.24
C LEU A 161 -15.59 -4.29 31.80
N ILE A 162 -16.49 -4.19 30.83
CA ILE A 162 -16.17 -4.01 29.41
C ILE A 162 -16.13 -2.51 29.08
N ASP A 163 -15.02 -2.05 28.52
CA ASP A 163 -14.92 -0.72 27.92
C ASP A 163 -15.71 -0.63 26.59
N LYS A 164 -17.02 -0.38 26.74
CA LYS A 164 -17.96 -0.22 25.62
C LYS A 164 -17.54 0.89 24.66
N LYS A 165 -16.84 1.94 25.13
CA LYS A 165 -16.39 3.05 24.29
C LYS A 165 -15.31 2.59 23.32
N ARG A 166 -14.33 1.82 23.81
CA ARG A 166 -13.27 1.27 22.95
C ARG A 166 -13.82 0.36 21.85
N ILE A 167 -14.80 -0.49 22.16
CA ILE A 167 -15.49 -1.31 21.16
C ILE A 167 -16.24 -0.42 20.15
N ALA A 168 -16.99 0.57 20.64
CA ALA A 168 -17.78 1.45 19.78
C ALA A 168 -16.90 2.23 18.78
N TYR A 169 -15.77 2.79 19.23
CA TYR A 169 -14.85 3.51 18.35
C TYR A 169 -14.24 2.60 17.29
N SER A 170 -13.72 1.44 17.68
CA SER A 170 -13.10 0.51 16.74
C SER A 170 -14.11 -0.03 15.71
N LEU A 171 -15.33 -0.37 16.15
CA LEU A 171 -16.42 -0.76 15.25
C LEU A 171 -16.81 0.39 14.30
N SER A 172 -16.93 1.62 14.81
CA SER A 172 -17.23 2.80 14.00
C SER A 172 -16.15 3.02 12.92
N THR A 173 -14.87 2.90 13.27
CA THR A 173 -13.76 3.02 12.31
C THR A 173 -13.85 1.96 11.21
N ILE A 174 -14.18 0.71 11.57
CA ILE A 174 -14.36 -0.37 10.59
C ILE A 174 -15.52 -0.05 9.65
N VAL A 175 -16.69 0.30 10.19
CA VAL A 175 -17.89 0.61 9.40
C VAL A 175 -17.61 1.77 8.44
N VAL A 176 -17.02 2.86 8.93
CA VAL A 176 -16.64 4.00 8.10
C VAL A 176 -15.66 3.58 7.00
N SER A 177 -14.60 2.83 7.34
CA SER A 177 -13.61 2.38 6.36
C SER A 177 -14.23 1.49 5.27
N VAL A 178 -15.12 0.58 5.64
CA VAL A 178 -15.84 -0.29 4.69
C VAL A 178 -16.75 0.52 3.78
N LEU A 179 -17.47 1.52 4.31
CA LEU A 179 -18.31 2.41 3.51
C LEU A 179 -17.50 3.20 2.49
N PHE A 180 -16.35 3.74 2.88
CA PHE A 180 -15.44 4.41 1.95
C PHE A 180 -14.87 3.46 0.91
N LEU A 181 -14.49 2.24 1.31
CA LEU A 181 -14.01 1.22 0.37
C LEU A 181 -15.07 0.91 -0.69
N ALA A 182 -16.31 0.68 -0.25
CA ALA A 182 -17.44 0.46 -1.14
C ALA A 182 -17.67 1.67 -2.07
N ALA A 183 -17.59 2.89 -1.55
CA ALA A 183 -17.69 4.10 -2.36
C ALA A 183 -16.60 4.17 -3.44
N ILE A 184 -15.34 3.83 -3.12
CA ILE A 184 -14.25 3.75 -4.09
C ILE A 184 -14.55 2.70 -5.17
N PHE A 185 -15.01 1.51 -4.79
CA PHE A 185 -15.38 0.46 -5.75
C PHE A 185 -16.53 0.86 -6.68
N PHE A 186 -17.54 1.56 -6.17
CA PHE A 186 -18.69 2.00 -6.99
C PHE A 186 -18.38 3.21 -7.88
N THR A 187 -17.59 4.16 -7.39
CA THR A 187 -17.30 5.41 -8.09
C THR A 187 -16.04 5.33 -8.96
N GLY A 188 -15.17 4.36 -8.70
CA GLY A 188 -13.83 4.31 -9.29
C GLY A 188 -12.93 5.47 -8.84
N PHE A 189 -13.29 6.18 -7.75
CA PHE A 189 -12.52 7.34 -7.30
C PHE A 189 -11.21 6.91 -6.65
N THR A 190 -10.14 6.94 -7.43
CA THR A 190 -8.76 6.69 -6.99
C THR A 190 -7.92 7.95 -7.12
N ALA A 191 -6.86 8.05 -6.32
CA ALA A 191 -5.92 9.16 -6.43
C ALA A 191 -5.31 9.21 -7.85
N PRO A 192 -5.07 10.41 -8.42
CA PRO A 192 -4.48 10.56 -9.75
C PRO A 192 -2.98 10.24 -9.80
N VAL A 193 -2.41 9.75 -8.70
CA VAL A 193 -0.99 9.40 -8.56
C VAL A 193 -0.89 7.95 -8.14
N SER A 194 -0.40 7.09 -9.05
CA SER A 194 -0.04 5.71 -8.76
C SER A 194 1.46 5.60 -8.48
N PRO A 195 1.92 4.63 -7.66
CA PRO A 195 3.34 4.31 -7.51
C PRO A 195 4.07 4.07 -8.83
N GLY A 196 3.38 3.58 -9.87
CA GLY A 196 3.95 3.43 -11.23
C GLY A 196 4.35 4.78 -11.83
N ASP A 197 3.46 5.77 -11.78
CA ASP A 197 3.72 7.12 -12.30
C ASP A 197 4.88 7.83 -11.58
N ILE A 198 5.08 7.49 -10.30
CA ILE A 198 6.17 8.01 -9.48
C ILE A 198 7.48 7.33 -9.89
N TRP A 199 7.47 6.02 -10.13
CA TRP A 199 8.64 5.27 -10.59
C TRP A 199 9.15 5.77 -11.94
N ASP A 200 8.24 6.05 -12.88
CA ASP A 200 8.59 6.57 -14.21
C ASP A 200 9.16 7.99 -14.18
N LYS A 201 8.90 8.75 -13.11
CA LYS A 201 9.44 10.11 -12.90
C LYS A 201 10.76 10.14 -12.17
N PHE A 202 11.23 9.02 -11.61
CA PHE A 202 12.57 8.96 -11.03
C PHE A 202 13.61 8.82 -12.16
N PRO A 203 14.55 9.77 -12.30
CA PRO A 203 15.67 9.63 -13.23
C PRO A 203 16.65 8.59 -12.67
N ASN A 204 16.32 7.31 -12.79
CA ASN A 204 17.23 6.22 -12.48
C ASN A 204 17.95 5.84 -13.76
N GLY A 205 19.27 6.05 -13.77
CA GLY A 205 20.15 5.61 -14.84
C GLY A 205 19.90 4.15 -15.19
N SER A 206 19.36 3.94 -16.40
CA SER A 206 19.37 2.72 -17.21
C SER A 206 19.22 1.37 -16.48
N ILE A 207 18.03 0.78 -16.60
CA ILE A 207 17.93 -0.48 -17.35
C ILE A 207 16.82 -0.26 -18.38
N THR A 208 17.22 0.19 -19.57
CA THR A 208 16.42 0.08 -20.79
C THR A 208 16.13 -1.39 -21.05
N GLN A 209 14.91 -1.83 -20.73
CA GLN A 209 14.29 -2.90 -21.48
C GLN A 209 13.57 -2.24 -22.66
N PRO A 210 13.89 -2.61 -23.92
CA PRO A 210 13.18 -2.08 -25.07
C PRO A 210 11.72 -2.54 -25.05
N PRO A 211 10.80 -1.77 -25.66
CA PRO A 211 9.40 -2.15 -25.74
C PRO A 211 9.27 -3.45 -26.54
N ILE A 212 8.61 -4.44 -25.96
CA ILE A 212 8.12 -5.61 -26.69
C ILE A 212 6.87 -5.12 -27.44
N THR A 213 7.10 -4.54 -28.62
CA THR A 213 6.05 -4.37 -29.62
C THR A 213 6.02 -5.64 -30.46
N ASP A 214 5.05 -6.51 -30.21
CA ASP A 214 4.65 -7.54 -31.17
C ASP A 214 3.91 -6.86 -32.33
N GLU A 215 4.67 -6.24 -33.23
CA GLU A 215 4.23 -5.98 -34.61
C GLU A 215 5.38 -6.33 -35.54
N ASN A 216 5.25 -7.51 -36.16
CA ASN A 216 6.05 -7.97 -37.28
C ASN A 216 5.98 -6.95 -38.43
N THR A 217 6.96 -6.06 -38.48
CA THR A 217 7.30 -5.28 -39.66
C THR A 217 8.80 -4.98 -39.66
N SER A 218 9.59 -5.99 -40.00
CA SER A 218 11.01 -5.81 -40.35
C SER A 218 11.13 -5.04 -41.66
N THR A 219 11.45 -3.76 -41.57
CA THR A 219 12.10 -3.01 -42.66
C THR A 219 13.45 -2.53 -42.16
N ASN A 220 14.47 -3.38 -42.31
CA ASN A 220 15.86 -2.99 -42.11
C ASN A 220 16.42 -2.45 -43.43
N ASN A 221 16.59 -1.12 -43.51
CA ASN A 221 17.59 -0.53 -44.38
C ASN A 221 18.90 -0.39 -43.57
N SER A 222 19.74 -1.42 -43.64
CA SER A 222 21.15 -1.32 -43.28
C SER A 222 21.98 -1.71 -44.50
N SER A 223 22.73 -0.74 -44.99
CA SER A 223 23.81 -0.88 -45.96
C SER A 223 24.75 -2.02 -45.57
N SER A 224 24.66 -3.12 -46.30
CA SER A 224 25.73 -4.10 -46.41
C SER A 224 25.80 -4.55 -47.86
N ILE A 225 26.99 -4.46 -48.42
CA ILE A 225 27.31 -4.89 -49.78
C ILE A 225 27.09 -6.40 -49.84
N PRO A 226 26.18 -6.93 -50.70
CA PRO A 226 25.99 -8.37 -50.84
C PRO A 226 27.01 -8.92 -51.84
N THR A 227 28.01 -9.63 -51.33
CA THR A 227 28.92 -10.47 -52.13
C THR A 227 28.34 -11.88 -52.20
N GLU A 228 27.23 -12.09 -52.93
CA GLU A 228 26.85 -13.42 -53.44
C GLU A 228 25.71 -13.30 -54.46
N ALA A 229 25.84 -13.99 -55.60
CA ALA A 229 24.87 -13.99 -56.68
C ALA A 229 23.67 -14.91 -56.37
N PRO A 230 22.43 -14.55 -56.73
CA PRO A 230 21.27 -15.38 -56.42
C PRO A 230 21.19 -16.60 -57.35
N PRO A 231 20.76 -17.78 -56.84
CA PRO A 231 20.57 -18.97 -57.65
C PRO A 231 19.31 -18.83 -58.51
N ILE A 232 19.52 -18.78 -59.81
CA ILE A 232 18.51 -19.02 -60.84
C ILE A 232 18.01 -20.47 -60.72
N SER A 233 16.73 -20.64 -60.39
CA SER A 233 16.04 -21.93 -60.52
C SER A 233 15.39 -22.01 -61.89
N ASN A 234 15.89 -22.96 -62.68
CA ASN A 234 15.53 -23.19 -64.06
C ASN A 234 14.42 -24.25 -64.08
N SER A 235 13.18 -23.87 -64.37
CA SER A 235 12.16 -24.82 -64.80
C SER A 235 11.33 -24.24 -65.94
N PRO A 236 11.43 -24.80 -67.16
CA PRO A 236 10.75 -24.30 -68.35
C PRO A 236 9.35 -24.92 -68.48
N GLY A 237 8.34 -24.10 -68.76
CA GLY A 237 7.06 -24.57 -69.32
C GLY A 237 5.83 -24.54 -68.41
N VAL A 238 5.64 -23.48 -67.62
CA VAL A 238 4.32 -23.16 -67.03
C VAL A 238 3.97 -21.74 -67.42
N ASP A 239 2.94 -21.58 -68.24
CA ASP A 239 2.34 -20.28 -68.56
C ASP A 239 1.69 -19.73 -67.28
N ILE A 240 2.32 -18.72 -66.68
CA ILE A 240 1.79 -18.03 -65.51
C ILE A 240 0.88 -16.92 -66.04
N ASP A 241 -0.43 -17.07 -65.84
CA ASP A 241 -1.45 -16.07 -66.18
C ASP A 241 -1.34 -14.88 -65.20
N ILE A 242 -0.72 -13.79 -65.66
CA ILE A 242 -0.56 -12.56 -64.88
C ILE A 242 -1.77 -11.67 -65.16
N THR A 243 -2.88 -11.92 -64.48
CA THR A 243 -3.97 -10.96 -64.41
C THR A 243 -3.57 -9.83 -63.47
N LEU A 244 -3.15 -8.68 -64.01
CA LEU A 244 -2.95 -7.47 -63.23
C LEU A 244 -4.32 -6.87 -62.82
N PRO A 245 -4.56 -6.58 -61.52
CA PRO A 245 -5.72 -5.78 -61.13
C PRO A 245 -5.57 -4.35 -61.71
N PRO A 246 -6.68 -3.67 -62.06
CA PRO A 246 -6.61 -2.32 -62.63
C PRO A 246 -5.99 -1.36 -61.60
N GLY A 247 -4.83 -0.78 -61.93
CA GLY A 247 -4.08 0.14 -61.06
C GLY A 247 -2.56 0.00 -61.10
N ALA A 248 -2.00 -1.03 -61.75
CA ALA A 248 -0.56 -1.26 -61.85
C ALA A 248 0.16 -0.38 -62.90
N GLY A 249 -0.11 0.93 -62.87
CA GLY A 249 0.43 1.90 -63.83
C GLY A 249 0.60 3.31 -63.27
N MET A 250 0.61 3.50 -61.95
CA MET A 250 0.90 4.78 -61.32
C MET A 250 1.88 4.59 -60.17
N GLY A 251 3.15 4.89 -60.44
CA GLY A 251 4.11 5.20 -59.38
C GLY A 251 3.70 6.52 -58.70
N PRO A 252 3.96 6.69 -57.39
CA PRO A 252 3.61 7.91 -56.70
C PRO A 252 4.52 9.06 -57.17
N GLY A 253 3.97 9.90 -58.04
CA GLY A 253 4.43 11.27 -58.26
C GLY A 253 3.76 12.17 -57.22
N ASP A 254 4.57 13.06 -56.62
CA ASP A 254 4.13 14.06 -55.67
C ASP A 254 3.03 14.97 -56.23
N MET A 255 1.82 14.89 -55.68
CA MET A 255 0.83 15.97 -55.67
C MET A 255 0.06 15.91 -54.36
N LEU A 256 0.48 16.73 -53.40
CA LEU A 256 -0.25 17.00 -52.15
C LEU A 256 -1.37 18.00 -52.44
N GLU A 257 -2.63 17.66 -52.14
CA GLU A 257 -3.70 18.64 -52.04
C GLU A 257 -4.72 18.25 -50.96
N GLY A 258 -4.83 19.10 -49.93
CA GLY A 258 -6.10 19.38 -49.26
C GLY A 258 -6.40 18.78 -47.88
N THR A 259 -5.76 19.29 -46.82
CA THR A 259 -6.49 19.55 -45.55
C THR A 259 -5.87 20.75 -44.83
N GLU A 260 -6.72 21.70 -44.44
CA GLU A 260 -6.37 22.99 -43.82
C GLU A 260 -5.49 22.84 -42.57
N ASN A 261 -4.26 23.34 -42.66
CA ASN A 261 -3.44 23.62 -41.49
C ASN A 261 -3.61 25.09 -41.13
N ASN A 262 -4.15 25.35 -39.95
CA ASN A 262 -4.38 26.69 -39.42
C ASN A 262 -3.03 27.31 -38.99
N PHE A 263 -2.34 27.95 -39.93
CA PHE A 263 -1.05 28.60 -39.66
C PHE A 263 -1.27 30.02 -39.13
N THR A 264 -0.72 30.31 -37.95
CA THR A 264 -0.55 31.67 -37.47
C THR A 264 0.45 32.42 -38.36
N PRO A 265 0.09 33.57 -38.95
CA PRO A 265 1.00 34.32 -39.80
C PRO A 265 2.15 34.93 -38.98
N SER A 266 3.35 34.84 -39.52
CA SER A 266 4.54 35.52 -39.00
C SER A 266 4.42 37.04 -39.12
N THR A 267 4.94 37.77 -38.13
CA THR A 267 4.91 39.24 -38.08
C THR A 267 5.64 39.89 -39.26
N PRO A 268 5.29 41.12 -39.68
CA PRO A 268 5.77 41.75 -40.92
C PRO A 268 7.24 42.18 -40.94
N TYR A 269 7.99 42.00 -39.85
CA TYR A 269 9.38 42.43 -39.72
C TYR A 269 10.30 41.22 -39.54
N PRO A 270 11.47 41.20 -40.19
CA PRO A 270 12.45 40.14 -39.96
C PRO A 270 12.95 40.20 -38.50
N PRO A 271 13.17 39.06 -37.83
CA PRO A 271 13.88 39.06 -36.56
C PRO A 271 15.30 39.60 -36.80
N GLU A 272 15.72 40.52 -35.95
CA GLU A 272 17.06 41.10 -35.97
C GLU A 272 18.10 39.98 -35.85
N SER A 273 19.06 39.91 -36.77
CA SER A 273 20.12 38.89 -36.73
C SER A 273 21.06 39.18 -35.57
N LEU A 274 20.88 38.48 -34.46
CA LEU A 274 21.84 38.53 -33.35
C LEU A 274 23.11 37.76 -33.75
N SER A 275 24.20 38.51 -33.93
CA SER A 275 25.56 37.98 -34.05
C SER A 275 25.93 37.19 -32.78
N SER A 276 26.67 36.09 -32.94
CA SER A 276 27.17 35.23 -31.86
C SER A 276 28.01 35.97 -30.79
N GLN A 277 28.36 37.23 -31.02
CA GLN A 277 29.01 38.09 -30.04
C GLN A 277 28.10 38.50 -28.87
N HIS A 278 26.77 38.52 -29.04
CA HIS A 278 25.84 38.89 -27.96
C HIS A 278 25.62 37.79 -26.91
N PHE A 279 26.14 36.58 -27.13
CA PHE A 279 26.02 35.48 -26.15
C PHE A 279 26.95 35.66 -24.94
N TYR A 280 27.98 36.50 -25.05
CA TYR A 280 28.89 36.79 -23.95
C TYR A 280 28.36 37.86 -22.97
N ASP A 281 27.47 38.73 -23.44
CA ASP A 281 27.03 39.92 -22.68
C ASP A 281 25.88 39.65 -21.70
N SER A 282 25.36 38.43 -21.62
CA SER A 282 24.19 38.08 -20.78
C SER A 282 24.43 36.90 -19.83
N LEU A 283 25.69 36.66 -19.46
CA LEU A 283 26.01 35.71 -18.38
C LEU A 283 25.88 36.42 -17.01
N PRO A 284 25.04 35.91 -16.08
CA PRO A 284 24.97 36.46 -14.73
C PRO A 284 26.34 36.39 -14.04
N ALA A 285 26.76 37.47 -13.39
CA ALA A 285 28.05 37.55 -12.72
C ALA A 285 28.18 36.42 -11.66
N GLY A 286 29.22 35.59 -11.79
CA GLY A 286 29.52 34.48 -10.87
C GLY A 286 29.51 33.08 -11.50
N TYR A 287 29.02 32.93 -12.74
CA TYR A 287 29.00 31.64 -13.43
C TYR A 287 30.20 31.36 -14.33
N GLU A 288 31.08 32.35 -14.52
CA GLU A 288 32.26 32.24 -15.39
C GLU A 288 33.26 31.19 -14.86
N ASP A 289 33.46 31.13 -13.55
CA ASP A 289 34.38 30.19 -12.91
C ASP A 289 33.88 28.75 -13.02
N VAL A 290 32.56 28.55 -12.93
CA VAL A 290 31.92 27.22 -13.04
C VAL A 290 32.06 26.67 -14.46
N ILE A 291 31.89 27.54 -15.47
CA ILE A 291 32.03 27.17 -16.87
C ILE A 291 33.49 26.82 -17.20
N LYS A 292 34.45 27.61 -16.70
CA LYS A 292 35.89 27.32 -16.85
C LYS A 292 36.27 25.98 -16.21
N ASP A 293 35.77 25.70 -15.00
CA ASP A 293 36.08 24.47 -14.28
C ASP A 293 35.47 23.22 -14.96
N TYR A 294 34.29 23.37 -15.57
CA TYR A 294 33.65 22.32 -16.38
C TYR A 294 34.48 21.96 -17.63
N PHE A 295 34.91 22.97 -18.40
CA PHE A 295 35.71 22.72 -19.61
C PHE A 295 37.11 22.21 -19.30
N LYS A 296 37.70 22.63 -18.17
CA LYS A 296 38.97 22.09 -17.71
C LYS A 296 38.88 20.61 -17.36
N LYS A 297 37.81 20.18 -16.67
CA LYS A 297 37.55 18.77 -16.35
C LYS A 297 37.29 17.91 -17.60
N LEU A 298 36.65 18.47 -18.63
CA LEU A 298 36.47 17.80 -19.92
C LEU A 298 37.80 17.60 -20.66
N ALA A 299 38.70 18.58 -20.60
CA ALA A 299 40.01 18.50 -21.26
C ALA A 299 41.00 17.59 -20.52
N GLU A 300 40.85 17.39 -19.21
CA GLU A 300 41.68 16.46 -18.43
C GLU A 300 41.19 14.98 -18.51
N ASN A 301 39.94 14.75 -18.95
CA ASN A 301 39.33 13.42 -19.09
C ASN A 301 39.17 12.92 -20.54
N GLY A 302 39.71 13.66 -21.53
CA GLY A 302 39.82 13.22 -22.93
C GLY A 302 41.26 12.87 -23.28
#